data_AF-A0A6G4ZWB6-F1
#
_entry.id   AF-A0A6G4ZWB6-F1
#
_cell.length_a   1.000
_cell.length_b   1.000
_cell.length_c   1.000
_cell.angle_alpha   90.00
_cell.angle_beta   90.00
_cell.angle_gamma   90.00
#
_symmetry.space_group_name_H-M   'P 1'
#
loop_
_entity.id
_entity.type
_entity.pdbx_description
1 polymer ?
#
loop_
_entity_poly.entity_id
_entity_poly.type
_entity_poly.pdbx_seq_one_letter_code
_entity_poly.pdbx_strand_id
1 'polypeptide(L)'
;ESKDKSLVEVAGASKPPCSCARRSQNFIAMAGGFVNVLYNSIFKKTSTFALAVVVGAFFFERATDVAADTIFESVNKGKLWKDIKKNYEE
;
A
#
# COMPACT_ATOMS: atom_id res chain seq x y z
N GLU A 1 -25.99 -63.26 -25.62
CA GLU A 1 -24.86 -63.04 -24.71
C GLU A 1 -24.04 -61.89 -25.28
N SER A 2 -24.29 -60.68 -24.77
CA SER A 2 -23.39 -60.03 -23.80
C SER A 2 -22.11 -59.62 -24.56
N LYS A 3 -21.85 -58.35 -24.84
CA LYS A 3 -21.74 -57.26 -23.87
C LYS A 3 -21.64 -55.93 -24.62
N ASP A 4 -22.28 -54.90 -24.06
CA ASP A 4 -21.68 -53.58 -23.87
C ASP A 4 -21.04 -52.88 -25.08
N LYS A 5 -21.81 -52.63 -26.14
CA LYS A 5 -21.58 -51.41 -26.96
C LYS A 5 -22.82 -50.52 -27.09
N SER A 6 -23.79 -50.71 -26.20
CA SER A 6 -24.87 -49.78 -25.91
C SER A 6 -24.42 -48.57 -25.05
N LEU A 7 -23.12 -48.27 -24.98
CA LEU A 7 -22.58 -47.26 -24.05
C LEU A 7 -21.70 -46.17 -24.68
N VAL A 8 -21.59 -46.11 -26.01
CA VAL A 8 -20.81 -45.03 -26.69
C VAL A 8 -21.66 -44.31 -27.75
N GLU A 9 -22.98 -44.41 -27.67
CA GLU A 9 -23.90 -43.79 -28.63
C GLU A 9 -25.02 -42.99 -27.95
N VAL A 10 -24.75 -42.29 -26.83
CA VAL A 10 -25.60 -41.19 -26.35
C VAL A 10 -24.77 -40.18 -25.55
N ALA A 11 -24.10 -39.24 -26.23
CA ALA A 11 -23.70 -37.96 -25.63
C ALA A 11 -23.41 -36.89 -26.69
N GLY A 12 -24.26 -36.80 -27.72
CA GLY A 12 -24.45 -35.54 -28.42
C GLY A 12 -25.23 -34.59 -27.50
N ALA A 13 -24.52 -33.72 -26.78
CA ALA A 13 -25.13 -32.60 -26.07
C ALA A 13 -24.20 -31.38 -26.15
N SER A 14 -24.49 -30.55 -27.14
CA SER A 14 -24.02 -29.19 -27.27
C SER A 14 -24.53 -28.30 -26.13
N LYS A 15 -23.59 -27.64 -25.42
CA LYS A 15 -23.70 -26.41 -24.57
C LYS A 15 -24.48 -26.53 -23.25
N PRO A 16 -24.02 -25.86 -22.17
CA PRO A 16 -24.05 -24.39 -22.06
C PRO A 16 -22.66 -23.72 -21.96
N PRO A 17 -22.52 -22.41 -22.26
CA PRO A 17 -21.36 -21.66 -21.80
C PRO A 17 -21.37 -21.73 -20.27
N CYS A 18 -20.30 -22.25 -19.67
CA CYS A 18 -20.13 -22.14 -18.23
C CYS A 18 -19.88 -20.67 -17.88
N SER A 19 -20.94 -19.90 -17.69
CA SER A 19 -20.95 -18.59 -17.02
C SER A 19 -20.76 -18.71 -15.50
N CYS A 20 -20.36 -19.88 -15.00
CA CYS A 20 -20.39 -20.25 -13.58
C CYS A 20 -19.03 -20.78 -13.12
N ALA A 21 -17.98 -19.96 -13.26
CA ALA A 21 -16.75 -20.13 -12.49
C ALA A 21 -16.26 -18.76 -12.00
N ARG A 22 -17.16 -17.99 -11.37
CA ARG A 22 -16.73 -17.02 -10.36
C ARG A 22 -16.21 -17.87 -9.20
N ARG A 23 -14.92 -18.19 -9.27
CA ARG A 23 -14.20 -19.00 -8.30
C ARG A 23 -14.48 -18.47 -6.90
N SER A 24 -15.32 -19.25 -6.24
CA SER A 24 -15.61 -19.22 -4.82
C SER A 24 -14.31 -19.21 -4.03
N GLN A 25 -14.30 -18.36 -3.00
CA GLN A 25 -13.43 -18.36 -1.82
C GLN A 25 -11.97 -17.95 -2.00
N ASN A 26 -11.70 -16.69 -1.61
CA ASN A 26 -10.62 -16.37 -0.68
C ASN A 26 -11.18 -15.42 0.39
N PHE A 27 -11.95 -15.98 1.33
CA PHE A 27 -12.53 -15.28 2.48
C PHE A 27 -11.48 -15.07 3.61
N ILE A 28 -10.18 -15.05 3.29
CA ILE A 28 -9.04 -14.93 4.23
C ILE A 28 -8.19 -13.67 3.92
N ALA A 29 -8.71 -12.69 3.20
CA ALA A 29 -7.94 -11.51 2.77
C ALA A 29 -8.37 -10.20 3.43
N MET A 30 -8.78 -10.22 4.71
CA MET A 30 -9.36 -9.03 5.37
C MET A 30 -8.53 -8.42 6.52
N ALA A 31 -7.35 -8.94 6.84
CA ALA A 31 -6.51 -8.40 7.93
C ALA A 31 -5.61 -7.21 7.52
N GLY A 32 -5.66 -6.75 6.27
CA GLY A 32 -4.72 -5.74 5.74
C GLY A 32 -5.30 -4.82 4.68
N GLY A 33 -6.56 -4.40 4.81
CA GLY A 33 -7.26 -3.60 3.80
C GLY A 33 -6.49 -2.33 3.40
N PHE A 34 -5.91 -1.61 4.37
CA PHE A 34 -5.13 -0.40 4.09
C PHE A 34 -3.82 -0.68 3.37
N VAL A 35 -3.03 -1.67 3.84
CA VAL A 35 -1.75 -2.03 3.22
C VAL A 35 -1.95 -2.57 1.79
N ASN A 36 -3.00 -3.36 1.57
CA ASN A 36 -3.35 -3.85 0.23
C ASN A 36 -3.78 -2.73 -0.71
N VAL A 37 -4.53 -1.74 -0.22
CA VAL A 37 -4.92 -0.55 -1.00
C VAL A 37 -3.68 0.29 -1.33
N LEU A 38 -2.81 0.52 -0.36
CA LEU A 38 -1.58 1.30 -0.53
C LEU A 38 -0.62 0.61 -1.51
N TYR A 39 -0.45 -0.71 -1.38
CA TYR A 39 0.38 -1.50 -2.29
C TYR A 39 -0.15 -1.43 -3.72
N ASN A 40 -1.45 -1.67 -3.92
CA ASN A 40 -2.05 -1.62 -5.25
C ASN A 40 -2.06 -0.21 -5.86
N SER A 41 -2.08 0.84 -5.04
CA SER A 41 -2.14 2.22 -5.52
C SER A 41 -0.77 2.82 -5.82
N ILE A 42 0.22 2.60 -4.95
CA ILE A 42 1.49 3.34 -5.00
C ILE A 42 2.68 2.42 -5.30
N PHE A 43 2.75 1.25 -4.66
CA PHE A 43 3.94 0.38 -4.71
C PHE A 43 3.91 -0.67 -5.84
N LYS A 44 2.75 -0.90 -6.48
CA LYS A 44 2.60 -1.92 -7.55
C LYS A 44 3.21 -1.51 -8.89
N LYS A 45 3.26 -0.21 -9.21
CA LYS A 45 3.85 0.32 -10.44
C LYS A 45 5.11 1.10 -10.10
N THR A 46 6.23 0.75 -10.73
CA THR A 46 7.54 1.38 -10.46
C THR A 46 7.56 2.87 -10.80
N SER A 47 6.81 3.29 -11.82
CA SER A 47 6.69 4.71 -12.20
C SER A 47 5.92 5.55 -11.16
N THR A 48 4.82 5.03 -10.60
CA THR A 48 4.05 5.73 -9.55
C THR A 48 4.78 5.69 -8.20
N PHE A 49 5.53 4.62 -7.95
CA PHE A 49 6.36 4.48 -6.76
C PHE A 49 7.45 5.55 -6.71
N ALA A 50 8.21 5.74 -7.81
CA ALA A 50 9.27 6.75 -7.87
C ALA A 50 8.73 8.16 -7.61
N LEU A 51 7.57 8.51 -8.19
CA LEU A 51 6.92 9.79 -7.95
C LEU A 51 6.51 9.96 -6.48
N ALA A 52 5.94 8.93 -5.86
CA ALA A 52 5.56 8.97 -4.46
C ALA A 52 6.76 9.13 -3.52
N VAL A 53 7.89 8.50 -3.83
CA VAL A 53 9.13 8.65 -3.06
C VAL A 53 9.70 10.06 -3.19
N VAL A 54 9.73 10.62 -4.40
CA VAL A 54 10.23 12.00 -4.62
C VAL A 54 9.37 13.01 -3.86
N VAL A 55 8.05 12.93 -4.01
CA VAL A 55 7.11 13.81 -3.30
C VAL A 55 7.24 13.61 -1.79
N GLY A 56 7.26 12.35 -1.33
CA GLY A 56 7.46 12.02 0.08
C GLY A 56 8.75 12.59 0.65
N ALA A 57 9.86 12.52 -0.11
CA ALA A 57 11.15 13.06 0.29
C ALA A 57 11.10 14.58 0.47
N PHE A 58 10.51 15.33 -0.46
CA PHE A 58 10.37 16.79 -0.32
C PHE A 58 9.61 17.22 0.94
N PHE A 59 8.53 16.52 1.26
CA PHE A 59 7.80 16.80 2.50
C PHE A 59 8.56 16.32 3.74
N PHE A 60 9.25 15.19 3.65
CA PHE A 60 10.05 14.64 4.74
C PHE A 60 11.23 15.55 5.11
N GLU A 61 11.92 16.15 4.13
CA GLU A 61 12.96 17.14 4.35
C GLU A 61 12.45 18.27 5.25
N ARG A 62 11.33 18.91 4.86
CA ARG A 62 10.79 20.05 5.64
C ARG A 62 10.26 19.66 7.00
N ALA A 63 9.64 18.50 7.11
CA ALA A 63 9.16 18.00 8.39
C ALA A 63 10.33 17.68 9.33
N THR A 64 11.41 17.11 8.81
CA THR A 64 12.58 16.71 9.60
C THR A 64 13.38 17.91 10.06
N ASP A 65 13.57 18.93 9.22
CA ASP A 65 14.25 20.16 9.63
C ASP A 65 13.56 20.82 10.83
N VAL A 66 12.23 21.01 10.74
CA VAL A 66 11.45 21.60 11.83
C VAL A 66 11.41 20.70 13.06
N ALA A 67 11.26 19.39 12.87
CA ALA A 67 11.28 18.43 13.97
C ALA A 67 12.63 18.43 14.69
N ALA A 68 13.74 18.45 13.94
CA ALA A 68 15.08 18.45 14.49
C ALA A 68 15.35 19.74 15.28
N ASP A 69 14.99 20.90 14.73
CA ASP A 69 15.14 22.19 15.41
C ASP A 69 14.34 22.23 16.71
N THR A 70 13.07 21.80 16.68
CA THR A 70 12.21 21.80 17.88
C THR A 70 12.73 20.85 18.95
N ILE A 71 13.19 19.65 18.58
CA ILE A 71 13.80 18.71 19.51
C ILE A 71 15.08 19.32 20.09
N PHE A 72 15.94 19.90 19.25
CA PHE A 72 17.20 20.48 19.68
C PHE A 72 17.02 21.67 20.62
N GLU A 73 16.10 22.58 20.32
CA GLU A 73 15.73 23.69 21.18
C GLU A 73 15.13 23.20 22.49
N SER A 74 14.29 22.16 22.45
CA SER A 74 13.68 21.60 23.66
C SER A 74 14.71 21.02 24.64
N VAL A 75 15.77 20.41 24.12
CA VAL A 75 16.84 19.80 24.92
C VAL A 75 17.82 20.85 25.44
N ASN A 76 18.04 21.94 24.69
CA ASN A 76 19.06 22.94 25.00
C ASN A 76 18.48 24.29 25.47
N LYS A 77 17.27 24.28 26.06
CA LYS A 77 16.63 25.49 26.58
C LYS A 77 17.54 26.24 27.56
N GLY A 78 17.66 27.55 27.35
CA GLY A 78 18.45 28.45 28.19
C GLY A 78 19.95 28.44 27.91
N LYS A 79 20.45 27.56 27.04
CA LYS A 79 21.84 27.57 26.54
C LYS A 79 21.94 28.15 25.13
N LEU A 80 20.84 28.21 24.40
CA LEU A 80 20.83 28.74 23.05
C LEU A 80 20.96 30.26 23.04
N TRP A 81 21.74 30.77 22.08
CA TRP A 81 21.82 32.20 21.81
C TRP A 81 20.43 32.81 21.59
N LYS A 82 19.52 32.09 20.93
CA LYS A 82 18.12 32.51 20.68
C LYS A 82 17.38 32.93 21.97
N ASP A 83 17.67 32.28 23.10
CA ASP A 83 17.04 32.56 24.40
C ASP A 83 17.69 33.74 25.14
N ILE A 84 18.99 33.94 24.92
CA ILE A 84 19.85 34.93 25.61
C ILE A 84 19.88 36.26 24.88
N LYS A 85 19.72 36.25 23.54
CA LYS A 85 19.80 37.39 22.63
C LYS A 85 18.90 38.57 23.02
N LYS A 86 17.74 38.29 23.62
CA LYS A 86 16.80 39.30 24.15
C LYS A 86 17.41 40.27 25.18
N ASN A 87 18.57 39.94 25.76
CA ASN A 87 19.25 40.79 26.73
C ASN A 87 20.37 41.65 26.11
N TYR A 88 20.70 41.44 24.83
CA TYR A 88 21.88 42.03 24.18
C TYR A 88 21.57 42.78 22.88
N GLU A 89 20.33 42.73 22.40
CA GLU A 89 19.85 43.56 21.31
C GLU A 89 19.05 44.73 21.89
N GLU A 90 19.77 45.81 22.24
CA GLU A 90 19.24 47.19 22.33
C GLU A 90 19.36 47.89 20.98
#